data_AF-A0A538J1P3-F1
#
_entry.id   AF-A0A538J1P3-F1
#
_cell.length_a   1.000
_cell.length_b   1.000
_cell.length_c   1.000
_cell.angle_alpha   90.00
_cell.angle_beta   90.00
_cell.angle_gamma   90.00
#
_symmetry.space_group_name_H-M   'P 1'
#
loop_
_entity.id
_entity.type
_entity.pdbx_description
1 polymer ?
#
loop_
_entity_poly.entity_id
_entity_poly.type
_entity_poly.pdbx_seq_one_letter_code
_entity_poly.pdbx_strand_id
1 'polypeptide(L)' 'MLVWNPEGVDDELWARLRTHFSEEQIVELGSFVCLTFGQQRVIKTWSVGHGEVLADTKAGLAT' A
#
# COMPACT_ATOMS: atom_id res chain seq x y z
N MET A 1 12.41 1.93 -1.27
CA MET A 1 10.95 1.98 -1.54
C MET A 1 10.25 2.06 -0.20
N LEU A 2 9.38 3.07 -0.01
CA LEU A 2 8.74 3.49 1.26
C LEU A 2 8.27 2.36 2.20
N VAL A 3 7.89 1.20 1.67
CA VAL A 3 7.35 0.08 2.45
C VAL A 3 8.41 -0.86 3.00
N TRP A 4 9.48 -1.08 2.24
CA TRP A 4 10.47 -2.12 2.52
C TRP A 4 11.80 -1.58 3.05
N ASN A 5 12.05 -0.29 2.85
CA ASN A 5 13.24 0.37 3.39
C ASN A 5 12.87 1.80 3.84
N PRO A 6 12.54 2.00 5.13
CA PRO A 6 12.26 3.33 5.67
C PRO A 6 13.51 4.21 5.73
N GLU A 7 14.72 3.65 5.78
CA GLU A 7 15.97 4.42 5.73
C GLU A 7 16.23 5.04 4.36
N GLY A 8 15.61 4.49 3.30
CA GLY A 8 15.66 5.05 1.95
C GLY A 8 14.58 6.09 1.66
N VAL A 9 13.98 6.68 2.68
CA VAL A 9 13.05 7.81 2.57
C VAL A 9 13.83 9.09 2.86
N ASP A 10 14.50 9.59 1.82
CA ASP A 10 15.35 10.76 1.86
C ASP A 10 14.84 11.86 0.92
N ASP A 11 15.51 13.02 0.94
CA ASP A 11 15.15 14.16 0.11
C ASP A 11 15.26 13.86 -1.39
N GLU A 12 16.16 12.96 -1.80
CA GLU A 12 16.33 12.57 -3.20
C GLU A 12 15.12 11.77 -3.71
N LEU A 13 14.59 10.85 -2.89
CA LEU A 13 13.34 10.16 -3.18
C LEU A 13 12.19 11.15 -3.36
N TRP A 14 12.04 12.11 -2.44
CA TRP A 14 10.96 13.08 -2.51
C TRP A 14 11.07 14.00 -3.73
N ALA A 15 12.28 14.43 -4.09
CA ALA A 15 12.52 15.21 -5.30
C ALA A 15 12.12 14.46 -6.57
N ARG A 16 12.43 13.15 -6.64
CA ARG A 16 12.03 12.29 -7.75
C ARG A 16 10.51 12.10 -7.82
N LEU A 17 9.84 11.89 -6.69
CA LEU A 17 8.37 11.78 -6.65
C LEU A 17 7.69 13.06 -7.16
N ARG A 18 8.17 14.22 -6.71
CA ARG A 18 7.66 15.54 -7.12
C ARG A 18 7.87 15.86 -8.61
N THR A 19 8.75 15.12 -9.29
CA THR A 19 8.92 15.25 -10.76
C THR A 19 7.73 14.64 -11.51
N HIS A 20 6.98 13.73 -10.89
CA HIS A 20 5.90 12.98 -11.53
C HIS A 20 4.52 13.21 -10.91
N PHE A 21 4.46 13.64 -9.65
CA PHE A 21 3.24 13.74 -8.87
C PHE A 21 3.17 15.08 -8.13
N SER A 22 1.96 15.63 -8.00
CA SER A 22 1.70 16.74 -7.08
C SER A 22 1.80 16.29 -5.63
N GLU A 23 1.88 17.23 -4.69
CA GLU A 23 1.87 16.92 -3.25
C GLU A 23 0.61 16.11 -2.86
N GLU A 24 -0.56 16.47 -3.39
CA GLU A 24 -1.82 15.77 -3.12
C GLU A 24 -1.77 14.33 -3.64
N GLN A 25 -1.24 14.12 -4.85
CA GLN A 25 -1.09 12.78 -5.43
C GLN A 25 -0.09 11.92 -4.65
N ILE A 26 0.98 12.52 -4.11
CA ILE A 26 1.94 11.83 -3.25
C ILE A 26 1.28 11.40 -1.93
N VAL A 27 0.42 12.24 -1.35
CA VAL A 27 -0.37 11.91 -0.15
C VAL A 27 -1.35 10.76 -0.43
N GLU A 28 -2.05 10.78 -1.57
CA GLU A 28 -2.93 9.70 -1.99
C GLU A 28 -2.16 8.39 -2.22
N LEU A 29 -0.99 8.45 -2.87
CA LEU A 29 -0.11 7.31 -3.06
C LEU A 29 0.33 6.70 -1.72
N GLY A 30 0.74 7.54 -0.77
CA GLY A 30 1.07 7.10 0.59
C GLY A 30 -0.10 6.42 1.30
N SER A 31 -1.31 6.97 1.14
CA SER A 31 -2.54 6.40 1.70
C SER A 31 -2.85 5.02 1.11
N PHE A 32 -2.76 4.88 -0.21
CA PHE A 32 -2.94 3.60 -0.90
C PHE A 32 -1.94 2.54 -0.40
N VAL A 33 -0.67 2.91 -0.31
CA VAL A 33 0.39 2.05 0.19
C VAL A 33 0.10 1.58 1.63
N CYS A 34 -0.23 2.51 2.54
CA CYS A 34 -0.57 2.19 3.92
C CYS A 34 -1.77 1.22 4.01
N LEU A 35 -2.81 1.44 3.20
CA LEU A 35 -3.99 0.59 3.18
C LEU A 35 -3.64 -0.83 2.72
N THR A 36 -2.98 -0.99 1.57
CA THR A 36 -2.67 -2.30 1.00
C THR A 36 -1.74 -3.12 1.90
N PHE A 37 -0.69 -2.52 2.45
CA PHE A 37 0.25 -3.23 3.32
C PHE A 37 -0.29 -3.44 4.73
N GLY A 38 -1.12 -2.52 5.24
CA GLY A 38 -1.86 -2.69 6.49
C GLY A 38 -2.77 -3.90 6.44
N GLN A 39 -3.53 -4.09 5.35
CA GLN A 39 -4.38 -5.25 5.14
C GLN A 39 -3.60 -6.57 5.18
N GLN A 40 -2.44 -6.63 4.53
CA GLN A 40 -1.58 -7.82 4.54
C GLN A 40 -1.13 -8.21 5.96
N ARG A 41 -0.86 -7.23 6.84
CA ARG A 41 -0.51 -7.49 8.23
C ARG A 41 -1.68 -8.10 9.01
N VAL A 42 -2.89 -7.59 8.82
CA VAL A 42 -4.10 -8.11 9.49
C VAL A 42 -4.40 -9.55 9.06
N ILE A 43 -4.37 -9.83 7.75
CA ILE A 43 -4.58 -11.18 7.20
C ILE A 43 -3.63 -12.20 7.85
N LYS A 44 -2.34 -11.85 7.93
CA LYS A 44 -1.33 -12.71 8.58
C LYS A 44 -1.57 -12.86 10.08
N THR A 45 -1.95 -11.79 10.77
CA THR A 45 -2.18 -11.80 12.23
C THR A 45 -3.35 -12.71 12.61
N TRP A 46 -4.41 -12.71 11.80
CA TRP A 46 -5.60 -13.51 12.05
C TRP A 46 -5.58 -14.87 11.35
N SER A 47 -4.52 -15.18 10.61
CA SER A 47 -4.36 -16.43 9.84
C SER A 47 -5.53 -16.71 8.90
N VAL A 48 -6.06 -15.66 8.26
CA VAL A 48 -7.19 -15.76 7.34
C VAL A 48 -6.76 -16.45 6.05
N GLY A 49 -7.46 -17.52 5.67
CA GLY A 49 -7.28 -18.27 4.44
C GLY A 49 -7.83 -17.56 3.20
N HIS A 50 -7.37 -17.99 2.02
CA HIS A 50 -7.85 -17.43 0.76
C HIS A 50 -9.35 -17.73 0.59
N GLY A 51 -10.15 -16.67 0.39
CA GLY A 51 -11.60 -16.79 0.25
C GLY A 51 -12.33 -17.14 1.54
N GLU A 52 -11.69 -17.10 2.71
CA GLU A 52 -12.36 -17.37 3.99
C GLU A 52 -13.30 -16.21 4.40
N VAL A 53 -12.94 -14.99 4.03
CA VAL A 53 -13.70 -13.77 4.32
C VAL A 53 -14.14 -13.13 3.01
N LEU A 54 -15.42 -12.74 2.92
CA LEU A 54 -16.05 -12.16 1.72
C LEU A 54 -15.96 -13.06 0.46
N ALA A 55 -16.04 -14.38 0.65
CA ALA A 55 -15.98 -15.40 -0.40
C ALA A 55 -16.96 -15.16 -1.58
N ASP A 56 -18.11 -14.57 -1.27
CA ASP A 56 -19.19 -14.33 -2.24
C ASP A 56 -18.99 -13.03 -3.06
N THR A 57 -17.92 -12.28 -2.81
CA THR A 57 -17.64 -11.00 -3.49
C THR A 57 -16.42 -11.12 -4.41
N LYS A 58 -16.42 -10.36 -5.50
CA LYS A 58 -15.22 -10.16 -6.33
C LYS A 58 -14.33 -9.01 -5.84
N ALA A 59 -14.66 -8.39 -4.71
CA ALA A 59 -13.93 -7.24 -4.21
C ALA A 59 -12.49 -7.66 -3.86
N GLY A 60 -11.50 -6.94 -4.41
CA GLY A 60 -10.08 -7.24 -4.22
C GLY A 60 -9.48 -8.28 -5.19
N LEU A 61 -10.28 -8.87 -6.09
CA LEU A 61 -9.75 -9.67 -7.20
C LEU A 61 -9.41 -8.75 -8.38
N ALA A 62 -8.14 -8.71 -8.79
CA ALA A 62 -7.76 -8.15 -10.08
C ALA A 62 -8.18 -9.15 -11.16
N THR A 63 -9.15 -8.76 -12.00
CA THR A 63 -9.59 -9.53 -13.18
C THR A 63 -8.68 -9.32 -14.37
#